data_AF-A0A965MAJ2-F1
#
_entry.id   AF-A0A965MAJ2-F1
#
_cell.length_a   1.000
_cell.length_b   1.000
_cell.length_c   1.000
_cell.angle_alpha   90.00
_cell.angle_beta   90.00
_cell.angle_gamma   90.00
#
_symmetry.space_group_name_H-M   'P 1'
#
loop_
_entity.id
_entity.type
_entity.pdbx_description
1 polymer ?
#
loop_
_entity_poly.entity_id
_entity_poly.type
_entity_poly.pdbx_seq_one_letter_code
_entity_poly.pdbx_strand_id
1 'polypeptide(L)'
;MMAWDITALGLPNANLPFELGQLQLHMEVSGTWLERGLLDAQDFRLMDGPLGLAQHRCMSTLIFACGTDLPRERRELALADAREWIAAAPSGLMAGVTSPHPRVVVLRTLSPLVEPAKTLLRNVWSAWRKGLWDMGNKPPRIWAM
;
A
#
# COMPACT_ATOMS: atom_id res chain seq x y z
N MET A 1 4.42 7.55 12.78
CA MET A 1 3.38 6.50 12.66
C MET A 1 3.64 5.68 11.40
N MET A 2 3.39 4.38 11.43
CA MET A 2 3.23 3.56 10.23
C MET A 2 1.84 2.95 10.28
N ALA A 3 1.13 2.97 9.16
CA ALA A 3 -0.19 2.38 9.02
C ALA A 3 -0.34 1.81 7.62
N TRP A 4 -1.18 0.79 7.47
CA TRP A 4 -1.45 0.20 6.18
C TRP A 4 -2.93 -0.15 6.02
N ASP A 5 -3.36 -0.33 4.78
CA ASP A 5 -4.64 -0.93 4.43
C ASP A 5 -4.44 -1.89 3.24
N ILE A 6 -5.22 -2.97 3.22
CA ILE A 6 -5.27 -3.92 2.11
C ILE A 6 -6.73 -4.22 1.83
N THR A 7 -7.18 -3.86 0.62
CA THR A 7 -8.54 -4.06 0.15
C THR A 7 -8.54 -5.10 -0.96
N ALA A 8 -9.28 -6.19 -0.75
CA ALA A 8 -9.55 -7.23 -1.75
C ALA A 8 -11.01 -7.14 -2.24
N LEU A 9 -11.18 -7.11 -3.56
CA LEU A 9 -12.46 -6.95 -4.24
C LEU A 9 -12.92 -8.31 -4.77
N GLY A 10 -13.75 -8.98 -3.96
CA GLY A 10 -14.24 -10.33 -4.25
C GLY A 10 -13.24 -11.43 -3.90
N LEU A 11 -13.58 -12.66 -4.30
CA LEU A 11 -12.81 -13.88 -4.06
C LEU A 11 -12.47 -14.51 -5.42
N PRO A 12 -11.39 -14.08 -6.09
CA PRO A 12 -11.06 -14.52 -7.44
C PRO A 12 -10.85 -16.04 -7.54
N ASN A 13 -10.22 -16.66 -6.53
CA ASN A 13 -9.99 -18.11 -6.51
C ASN A 13 -11.26 -18.94 -6.23
N ALA A 14 -12.34 -18.31 -5.79
CA ALA A 14 -13.65 -18.92 -5.60
C ALA A 14 -14.64 -18.56 -6.71
N ASN A 15 -14.19 -17.83 -7.74
CA ASN A 15 -15.03 -17.27 -8.81
C ASN A 15 -16.21 -16.43 -8.28
N LEU A 16 -15.98 -15.65 -7.23
CA LEU A 16 -16.95 -14.72 -6.64
C LEU A 16 -16.42 -13.27 -6.74
N PRO A 17 -16.43 -12.65 -7.93
CA PRO A 17 -15.94 -11.29 -8.13
C PRO A 17 -16.80 -10.22 -7.43
N PHE A 18 -16.22 -9.04 -7.24
CA PHE A 18 -16.95 -7.85 -6.80
C PHE A 18 -17.71 -7.25 -8.00
N GLU A 19 -19.00 -7.57 -8.13
CA GLU A 19 -19.83 -7.21 -9.30
C GLU A 19 -20.91 -6.16 -9.00
N LEU A 20 -21.24 -5.96 -7.73
CA LEU A 20 -22.29 -5.02 -7.32
C LEU A 20 -21.92 -4.27 -6.05
N GLY A 21 -22.31 -3.00 -6.00
CA GLY A 21 -22.16 -2.14 -4.85
C GLY A 21 -20.97 -1.18 -4.98
N GLN A 22 -20.76 -0.42 -3.92
CA GLN A 22 -19.72 0.59 -3.86
C GLN A 22 -18.92 0.45 -2.56
N LEU A 23 -17.61 0.69 -2.65
CA LEU A 23 -16.71 0.73 -1.50
C LEU A 23 -16.00 2.08 -1.47
N GLN A 24 -16.16 2.82 -0.37
CA GLN A 24 -15.40 4.03 -0.13
C GLN A 24 -14.20 3.74 0.77
N LEU A 25 -13.00 3.97 0.25
CA LEU A 25 -11.75 3.94 0.99
C LEU A 25 -11.44 5.34 1.52
N HIS A 26 -10.97 5.42 2.76
CA HIS A 26 -10.53 6.67 3.39
C HIS A 26 -9.35 6.39 4.31
N MET A 27 -8.19 6.95 3.98
CA MET A 27 -7.05 7.09 4.88
C MET A 27 -6.61 8.53 4.94
N GLU A 28 -6.37 9.03 6.14
CA GLU A 28 -6.05 10.44 6.34
C GLU A 28 -5.02 10.63 7.45
N VAL A 29 -4.08 11.54 7.19
CA VAL A 29 -3.30 12.23 8.21
C VAL A 29 -3.80 13.67 8.20
N SER A 30 -4.62 14.04 9.18
CA SER A 30 -5.41 15.27 9.14
C SER A 30 -4.55 16.51 8.87
N GLY A 31 -5.02 17.34 7.94
CA GLY A 31 -4.35 18.56 7.49
C GLY A 31 -3.04 18.33 6.71
N THR A 32 -2.67 17.08 6.41
CA THR A 32 -1.37 16.73 5.81
C THR A 32 -1.53 15.91 4.53
N TRP A 33 -2.35 14.84 4.58
CA TRP A 33 -2.50 13.93 3.46
C TRP A 33 -3.85 13.20 3.55
N LEU A 34 -4.51 13.03 2.39
CA LEU A 34 -5.76 12.31 2.24
C LEU A 34 -5.66 11.36 1.05
N GLU A 35 -6.08 10.12 1.27
CA GLU A 35 -6.43 9.17 0.24
C GLU A 35 -7.89 8.79 0.41
N ARG A 36 -8.71 9.15 -0.58
CA ARG A 36 -10.12 8.83 -0.61
C ARG A 36 -10.52 8.42 -2.01
N GLY A 37 -11.03 7.19 -2.15
CA GLY A 37 -11.46 6.64 -3.43
C GLY A 37 -12.80 5.93 -3.27
N LEU A 38 -13.71 6.14 -4.21
CA LEU A 38 -14.95 5.38 -4.34
C LEU A 38 -14.75 4.35 -5.45
N LEU A 39 -14.87 3.07 -5.11
CA LEU A 39 -14.84 1.97 -6.05
C LEU A 39 -16.28 1.56 -6.31
N ASP A 40 -16.75 1.77 -7.52
CA ASP A 40 -18.02 1.21 -7.99
C ASP A 40 -17.73 -0.07 -8.78
N ALA A 41 -18.34 -1.18 -8.39
CA ALA A 41 -18.16 -2.46 -9.07
C ALA A 41 -18.53 -2.40 -10.57
N GLN A 42 -19.40 -1.47 -10.94
CA GLN A 42 -19.89 -1.29 -12.31
C GLN A 42 -19.09 -0.25 -13.11
N ASP A 43 -18.12 0.44 -12.50
CA ASP A 43 -17.18 1.29 -13.23
C ASP A 43 -16.07 0.46 -13.86
N PHE A 44 -16.38 -0.19 -15.00
CA PHE A 44 -15.43 -1.02 -15.72
C PHE A 44 -14.18 -0.26 -16.20
N ARG A 45 -14.26 1.08 -16.38
CA ARG A 45 -13.08 1.87 -16.74
C ARG A 45 -12.11 1.95 -15.57
N LEU A 46 -12.62 2.15 -14.36
CA LEU A 46 -11.83 2.10 -13.14
C LEU A 46 -11.36 0.67 -12.85
N MET A 47 -12.23 -0.33 -12.96
CA MET A 47 -11.93 -1.71 -12.56
C MET A 47 -10.97 -2.42 -13.51
N ASP A 48 -11.06 -2.18 -14.82
CA ASP A 48 -10.33 -2.93 -15.84
C ASP A 48 -9.37 -2.06 -16.66
N GLY A 49 -9.57 -0.74 -16.69
CA GLY A 49 -8.76 0.16 -17.48
C GLY A 49 -7.30 0.25 -17.00
N PRO A 50 -6.34 0.49 -17.91
CA PRO A 50 -4.91 0.57 -17.58
C PRO A 50 -4.54 1.80 -16.73
N LEU A 51 -5.41 2.81 -16.67
CA LEU A 51 -5.28 3.97 -15.79
C LEU A 51 -6.07 3.81 -14.47
N GLY A 52 -6.82 2.72 -14.34
CA GLY A 52 -7.54 2.35 -13.13
C GLY A 52 -6.80 1.25 -12.38
N LEU A 53 -7.49 0.13 -12.10
CA LEU A 53 -6.92 -1.02 -11.40
C LEU A 53 -6.24 -2.01 -12.34
N ALA A 54 -6.29 -1.82 -13.66
CA ALA A 54 -5.66 -2.70 -14.65
C ALA A 54 -6.00 -4.18 -14.42
N GLN A 55 -7.27 -4.47 -14.14
CA GLN A 55 -7.81 -5.81 -13.84
C GLN A 55 -7.32 -6.43 -12.51
N HIS A 56 -6.49 -5.74 -11.73
CA HIS A 56 -6.18 -6.16 -10.37
C HIS A 56 -7.42 -6.03 -9.47
N ARG A 57 -7.49 -6.90 -8.47
CA ARG A 57 -8.60 -6.97 -7.51
C ARG A 57 -8.13 -6.85 -6.06
N CYS A 58 -6.85 -6.61 -5.84
CA CYS A 58 -6.32 -6.27 -4.54
C CYS A 58 -5.47 -5.01 -4.64
N MET A 59 -5.81 -4.03 -3.82
CA MET A 59 -5.09 -2.76 -3.67
C MET A 59 -4.60 -2.62 -2.24
N SER A 60 -3.43 -2.02 -2.07
CA SER A 60 -2.89 -1.77 -0.74
C SER A 60 -2.11 -0.47 -0.67
N THR A 61 -2.12 0.12 0.52
CA THR A 61 -1.38 1.34 0.83
C THR A 61 -0.65 1.15 2.15
N LEU A 62 0.63 1.52 2.21
CA LEU A 62 1.42 1.62 3.42
C LEU A 62 1.95 3.05 3.54
N ILE A 63 1.73 3.67 4.69
CA ILE A 63 2.19 5.03 4.98
C ILE A 63 3.22 5.05 6.10
N PHE A 64 4.19 5.95 5.96
CA PHE A 64 5.03 6.43 7.04
C PHE A 64 4.80 7.92 7.21
N ALA A 65 4.28 8.32 8.38
CA ALA A 65 3.88 9.68 8.67
C ALA A 65 4.56 10.24 9.93
N CYS A 66 4.97 11.50 9.90
CA CYS A 66 5.64 12.21 10.99
C CYS A 66 4.89 13.49 11.40
N GLY A 67 5.03 13.91 12.66
CA GLY A 67 4.43 15.17 13.14
C GLY A 67 5.14 16.42 12.61
N THR A 68 6.40 16.28 12.19
CA THR A 68 7.24 17.33 11.61
C THR A 68 7.80 16.87 10.28
N ASP A 69 8.29 17.82 9.49
CA ASP A 69 8.90 17.55 8.18
C ASP A 69 10.08 16.58 8.33
N LEU A 70 10.14 15.60 7.43
CA LEU A 70 11.26 14.66 7.37
C LEU A 70 12.49 15.37 6.81
N PRO A 71 13.65 15.27 7.49
CA PRO A 71 14.92 15.60 6.88
C PRO A 71 15.09 14.83 5.56
N ARG A 72 15.73 15.46 4.57
CA ARG A 72 15.93 14.87 3.23
C ARG A 72 16.50 13.46 3.32
N GLU A 73 17.53 13.26 4.13
CA GLU A 73 18.19 11.96 4.32
C GLU A 73 17.22 10.86 4.80
N ARG A 74 16.39 11.14 5.81
CA ARG A 74 15.40 10.16 6.30
C ARG A 74 14.34 9.84 5.26
N ARG A 75 13.93 10.83 4.45
CA ARG A 75 12.97 10.62 3.36
C ARG A 75 13.58 9.76 2.25
N GLU A 76 14.81 10.05 1.84
CA GLU A 76 15.50 9.25 0.82
C GLU A 76 15.76 7.83 1.31
N LEU A 77 16.11 7.63 2.59
CA LEU A 77 16.23 6.31 3.18
C LEU A 77 14.91 5.53 3.09
N ALA A 78 13.79 6.13 3.49
CA ALA A 78 12.48 5.48 3.38
C ALA A 78 12.12 5.10 1.93
N LEU A 79 12.42 5.98 0.97
CA LEU A 79 12.18 5.71 -0.46
C LEU A 79 13.10 4.61 -1.00
N ALA A 80 14.39 4.64 -0.64
CA ALA A 80 15.38 3.66 -1.08
C ALA A 80 15.05 2.26 -0.55
N ASP A 81 14.80 2.12 0.76
CA ASP A 81 14.41 0.86 1.40
C ASP A 81 13.18 0.26 0.70
N ALA A 82 12.15 1.07 0.44
CA ALA A 82 10.94 0.59 -0.21
C ALA A 82 11.19 0.17 -1.67
N ARG A 83 12.02 0.93 -2.42
CA ARG A 83 12.37 0.61 -3.82
C ARG A 83 13.14 -0.70 -3.94
N GLU A 84 14.01 -1.02 -2.99
CA GLU A 84 14.75 -2.29 -2.98
C GLU A 84 13.78 -3.48 -2.92
N TRP A 85 12.80 -3.42 -2.02
CA TRP A 85 11.78 -4.48 -1.91
C TRP A 85 10.80 -4.52 -3.09
N ILE A 86 10.46 -3.37 -3.68
CA ILE A 86 9.66 -3.32 -4.91
C ILE A 86 10.40 -4.01 -6.05
N ALA A 87 11.70 -3.76 -6.21
CA ALA A 87 12.51 -4.37 -7.27
C ALA A 87 12.64 -5.90 -7.12
N ALA A 88 12.59 -6.40 -5.88
CA ALA A 88 12.61 -7.83 -5.57
C ALA A 88 11.20 -8.47 -5.53
N ALA A 89 10.13 -7.71 -5.77
CA ALA A 89 8.77 -8.22 -5.66
C ALA A 89 8.41 -9.18 -6.82
N PRO A 90 7.51 -10.16 -6.59
CA PRO A 90 7.09 -11.10 -7.62
C PRO A 90 6.42 -10.39 -8.82
N SER A 91 6.58 -10.97 -10.01
CA SER A 91 5.93 -10.49 -11.23
C SER A 91 4.41 -10.45 -11.10
N GLY A 92 3.76 -9.45 -11.70
CA GLY A 92 2.31 -9.28 -11.64
C GLY A 92 1.81 -8.46 -10.45
N LEU A 93 2.71 -8.01 -9.57
CA LEU A 93 2.46 -6.94 -8.62
C LEU A 93 2.90 -5.61 -9.25
N MET A 94 2.02 -4.62 -9.28
CA MET A 94 2.41 -3.23 -9.54
C MET A 94 2.61 -2.53 -8.21
N ALA A 95 3.72 -1.82 -8.03
CA ALA A 95 3.98 -1.07 -6.81
C ALA A 95 4.74 0.21 -7.08
N GLY A 96 4.51 1.22 -6.25
CA GLY A 96 5.19 2.50 -6.33
C GLY A 96 5.26 3.20 -4.98
N VAL A 97 6.40 3.81 -4.68
CA VAL A 97 6.62 4.58 -3.45
C VAL A 97 6.99 6.03 -3.77
N THR A 98 6.31 6.97 -3.12
CA THR A 98 6.53 8.41 -3.27
C THR A 98 6.41 9.13 -1.93
N SER A 99 6.81 10.40 -1.88
CA SER A 99 6.57 11.28 -0.73
C SER A 99 5.70 12.44 -1.19
N PRO A 100 4.36 12.33 -1.08
CA PRO A 100 3.44 13.37 -1.57
C PRO A 100 3.42 14.63 -0.68
N HIS A 101 3.97 14.54 0.52
CA HIS A 101 4.10 15.64 1.47
C HIS A 101 5.41 15.49 2.27
N PRO A 102 6.08 16.58 2.73
CA PRO A 102 7.31 16.49 3.53
C PRO A 102 7.24 15.60 4.78
N ARG A 103 6.03 15.31 5.25
CA ARG A 103 5.74 14.51 6.46
C ARG A 103 5.26 13.09 6.16
N VAL A 104 5.08 12.73 4.89
CA VAL A 104 4.43 11.48 4.51
C VAL A 104 5.20 10.80 3.37
N VAL A 105 5.49 9.52 3.56
CA VAL A 105 5.92 8.59 2.50
C VAL A 105 4.82 7.56 2.32
N VAL A 106 4.46 7.28 1.07
CA VAL A 106 3.36 6.39 0.71
C VAL A 106 3.85 5.36 -0.30
N LEU A 107 3.68 4.08 0.04
CA LEU A 107 3.80 2.95 -0.86
C LEU A 107 2.39 2.49 -1.25
N ARG A 108 2.14 2.29 -2.54
CA ARG A 108 0.89 1.73 -3.06
C ARG A 108 1.15 0.50 -3.90
N THR A 109 0.20 -0.42 -3.92
CA THR A 109 0.25 -1.60 -4.79
C THR A 109 -1.08 -1.89 -5.46
N LEU A 110 -1.02 -2.44 -6.68
CA LEU A 110 -2.09 -3.21 -7.31
C LEU A 110 -1.60 -4.64 -7.50
N SER A 111 -2.45 -5.60 -7.14
CA SER A 111 -2.11 -7.03 -7.09
C SER A 111 -3.30 -7.90 -7.48
N PRO A 112 -3.06 -9.07 -8.07
CA PRO A 112 -4.14 -10.02 -8.36
C PRO A 112 -4.76 -10.60 -7.07
N LEU A 113 -3.96 -10.74 -6.01
CA LEU A 113 -4.33 -11.35 -4.74
C LEU A 113 -3.69 -10.61 -3.56
N VAL A 114 -4.13 -10.92 -2.34
CA VAL A 114 -3.67 -10.27 -1.10
C VAL A 114 -2.22 -10.64 -0.76
N GLU A 115 -1.82 -11.88 -1.00
CA GLU A 115 -0.56 -12.44 -0.51
C GLU A 115 0.69 -11.72 -1.07
N PRO A 116 0.78 -11.39 -2.36
CA PRO A 116 1.90 -10.60 -2.90
C PRO A 116 1.99 -9.20 -2.28
N ALA A 117 0.85 -8.51 -2.14
CA ALA A 117 0.80 -7.19 -1.52
C ALA A 117 1.18 -7.24 -0.04
N LYS A 118 0.58 -8.15 0.75
CA LYS A 118 0.90 -8.38 2.17
C LYS A 118 2.39 -8.67 2.34
N THR A 119 2.98 -9.50 1.49
CA THR A 119 4.41 -9.84 1.55
C THR A 119 5.29 -8.61 1.32
N LEU A 120 5.06 -7.85 0.25
CA LEU A 120 5.81 -6.63 -0.03
C LEU A 120 5.67 -5.62 1.13
N LEU A 121 4.45 -5.33 1.56
CA LEU A 121 4.20 -4.35 2.60
C LEU A 121 4.88 -4.72 3.92
N ARG A 122 4.91 -6.01 4.30
CA ARG A 122 5.59 -6.45 5.53
C ARG A 122 7.09 -6.24 5.46
N ASN A 123 7.68 -6.54 4.30
CA ASN A 123 9.12 -6.39 4.12
C ASN A 123 9.52 -4.91 4.18
N VAL A 124 8.75 -4.04 3.52
CA VAL A 124 8.96 -2.59 3.59
C VAL A 124 8.70 -2.05 5.01
N TRP A 125 7.63 -2.47 5.67
CA TRP A 125 7.36 -2.09 7.07
C TRP A 125 8.50 -2.50 8.01
N SER A 126 9.03 -3.70 7.83
CA SER A 126 10.17 -4.20 8.60
C SER A 126 11.44 -3.38 8.35
N ALA A 127 11.74 -3.08 7.08
CA ALA A 127 12.87 -2.24 6.69
C ALA A 127 12.75 -0.84 7.28
N TRP A 128 11.59 -0.20 7.14
CA TRP A 128 11.34 1.12 7.72
C TRP A 128 11.42 1.14 9.23
N ARG A 129 10.93 0.11 9.93
CA ARG A 129 11.10 0.02 11.39
C ARG A 129 12.56 0.02 11.80
N LYS A 130 13.39 -0.74 11.08
CA LYS A 130 14.82 -0.79 11.33
C LYS A 130 15.49 0.53 10.98
N GLY A 131 15.34 1.00 9.73
CA GLY A 131 16.04 2.17 9.21
C GLY A 131 15.56 3.51 9.78
N LEU A 132 14.26 3.65 10.06
CA LEU A 132 13.68 4.94 10.46
C LEU A 132 13.47 5.07 11.96
N TRP A 133 13.26 3.96 12.67
CA TRP A 133 12.98 3.96 14.12
C TRP A 133 14.04 3.26 14.97
N ASP A 134 15.08 2.68 14.38
CA ASP A 134 16.08 1.87 15.09
C ASP A 134 15.43 0.77 15.94
N MET A 135 14.33 0.20 15.42
CA MET A 135 13.59 -0.88 16.07
C MET A 135 13.87 -2.21 15.38
N GLY A 136 13.88 -3.29 16.17
CA GLY A 136 13.95 -4.64 15.62
C GLY A 136 12.79 -4.99 14.67
N ASN A 137 13.01 -6.01 13.85
CA ASN A 137 12.12 -6.48 12.77
C ASN A 137 11.07 -7.52 13.22
N LYS A 138 10.89 -7.73 14.53
CA LYS A 138 9.92 -8.72 15.03
C LYS A 138 8.51 -8.33 14.57
N PRO A 139 7.83 -9.13 13.73
CA PRO A 139 6.50 -8.79 13.25
C PRO A 139 5.48 -8.84 14.39
N PRO A 140 4.37 -8.09 14.30
CA PRO A 140 3.26 -8.20 15.24
C PRO A 140 2.71 -9.63 15.26
N ARG A 141 2.23 -10.12 16.41
CA ARG A 141 1.70 -11.50 16.53
C ARG A 141 0.51 -11.77 15.60
N ILE A 142 -0.35 -10.76 15.38
CA ILE A 142 -1.50 -10.85 14.47
C ILE A 142 -1.08 -11.13 13.00
N TRP A 143 0.18 -10.89 12.67
CA TRP A 143 0.76 -11.15 11.35
C TRP A 143 1.41 -12.55 11.25
N ALA A 144 1.41 -13.35 12.32
CA ALA A 144 1.89 -14.74 12.26
C ALA A 144 0.83 -15.72 11.71
N MET A 145 -0.39 -15.21 11.45
CA MET A 145 -1.49 -15.92 10.79
C MET A 145 -1.57 -15.59 9.29
#